data_AF-A0A167C546-F1
#
_entry.id   AF-A0A167C546-F1
#
_cell.length_a   1.000
_cell.length_b   1.000
_cell.length_c   1.000
_cell.angle_alpha   90.00
_cell.angle_beta   90.00
_cell.angle_gamma   90.00
#
_symmetry.space_group_name_H-M   'P 1'
#
loop_
_entity.id
_entity.type
_entity.pdbx_description
1 polymer ?
#
loop_
_entity_poly.entity_id
_entity_poly.type
_entity_poly.pdbx_seq_one_letter_code
_entity_poly.pdbx_strand_id
1 'polypeptide(L)'
;MRLAGFILLLGLICNSATATTIDEKIKEAEDYLRIDPSRSLTILNAIPHIHAMTNAQQVRWHIAAMRAAVPTGNNKLLIDSLEVVFHHHKHPYFIDKLVSITSGAGIWLRKHDYLQDAQLSFECSYKHAINERQRLTLTNSLALLARQLNDLEKAKALYVKAKKMARLADRKNLLAIIENNQGMIALEEGNITLAEQHFRAALAGYQNVDKRSGQISAGVNLLFVFVIQQQWINFQRLYRPTEILAQAFPNTAKQSLLLWLNTRFRHMQGDPLSEQENKMLLSAYDQLDDERVRALVTQHLAGAMDVELPKRITSKPVRFNRPWFEKVKQCDW
;
A
#
# COMPACT_ATOMS: atom_id res chain seq x y z
N MET A 1 -11.87 78.02 22.41
CA MET A 1 -11.22 76.86 23.07
C MET A 1 -12.28 75.91 23.61
N ARG A 2 -12.56 74.80 22.91
CA ARG A 2 -13.09 73.56 23.49
C ARG A 2 -12.32 72.44 22.80
N LEU A 3 -11.48 71.75 23.57
CA LEU A 3 -10.60 70.69 23.09
C LEU A 3 -11.35 69.36 22.97
N ALA A 4 -10.88 68.60 21.99
CA ALA A 4 -11.37 67.31 21.54
C ALA A 4 -11.18 66.18 22.55
N GLY A 5 -11.96 65.13 22.37
CA GLY A 5 -11.77 63.80 22.96
C GLY A 5 -12.46 62.75 22.11
N PHE A 6 -11.85 62.37 20.99
CA PHE A 6 -12.26 61.22 20.18
C PHE A 6 -11.75 59.95 20.87
N ILE A 7 -12.65 59.10 21.37
CA ILE A 7 -12.31 57.78 21.90
C ILE A 7 -12.35 56.80 20.71
N LEU A 8 -11.17 56.36 20.27
CA LEU A 8 -11.03 55.23 19.35
C LEU A 8 -11.32 53.93 20.10
N LEU A 9 -12.45 53.30 19.78
CA LEU A 9 -12.73 51.90 20.15
C LEU A 9 -11.95 50.98 19.21
N LEU A 10 -10.76 50.57 19.64
CA LEU A 10 -10.03 49.44 19.05
C LEU A 10 -10.75 48.14 19.42
N GLY A 11 -11.54 47.61 18.49
CA GLY A 11 -12.11 46.27 18.57
C GLY A 11 -11.01 45.22 18.48
N LEU A 12 -10.72 44.55 19.60
CA LEU A 12 -9.96 43.31 19.64
C LEU A 12 -10.78 42.21 18.95
N ILE A 13 -10.48 41.94 17.67
CA ILE A 13 -10.90 40.68 17.02
C ILE A 13 -10.03 39.58 17.63
N CYS A 14 -10.52 39.00 18.71
CA CYS A 14 -9.94 37.81 19.31
C CYS A 14 -10.27 36.62 18.40
N ASN A 15 -9.36 36.30 17.47
CA ASN A 15 -9.39 35.06 16.72
C ASN A 15 -9.14 33.90 17.70
N SER A 16 -10.21 33.41 18.32
CA SER A 16 -10.19 32.19 19.14
C SER A 16 -10.17 30.98 18.20
N ALA A 17 -9.01 30.71 17.61
CA ALA A 17 -8.74 29.39 17.06
C ALA A 17 -8.69 28.42 18.26
N THR A 18 -9.80 27.74 18.53
CA THR A 18 -9.84 26.66 19.53
C THR A 18 -8.80 25.62 19.12
N ALA A 19 -7.76 25.44 19.95
CA ALA A 19 -6.75 24.42 19.72
C ALA A 19 -7.43 23.04 19.65
N THR A 20 -7.40 22.39 18.49
CA THR A 20 -7.95 21.04 18.34
C THR A 20 -7.20 20.06 19.22
N THR A 21 -7.94 19.22 19.93
CA THR A 21 -7.38 18.24 20.86
C THR A 21 -6.61 17.14 20.12
N ILE A 22 -5.70 16.45 20.84
CA ILE A 22 -4.96 15.31 20.27
C ILE A 22 -5.92 14.21 19.79
N ASP A 23 -6.98 13.93 20.56
CA ASP A 23 -7.97 12.92 20.21
C ASP A 23 -8.77 13.25 18.95
N GLU A 24 -9.09 14.54 18.73
CA GLU A 24 -9.73 15.00 17.50
C GLU A 24 -8.81 14.85 16.29
N LYS A 25 -7.52 15.20 16.43
CA LYS A 25 -6.55 15.02 15.33
C LYS A 25 -6.33 13.55 14.98
N ILE A 26 -6.22 12.67 15.99
CA ILE A 26 -6.12 11.23 15.74
C ILE A 26 -7.39 10.72 15.04
N LYS A 27 -8.57 11.14 15.49
CA LYS A 27 -9.84 10.77 14.86
C LYS A 27 -9.92 11.25 13.42
N GLU A 28 -9.56 12.50 13.15
CA GLU A 28 -9.50 13.06 11.78
C GLU A 28 -8.57 12.21 10.90
N ALA A 29 -7.38 11.84 11.39
CA ALA A 29 -6.48 10.96 10.67
C ALA A 29 -7.08 9.58 10.41
N GLU A 30 -7.81 9.01 11.37
CA GLU A 30 -8.51 7.71 11.27
C GLU A 30 -9.57 7.72 10.16
N ASP A 31 -10.29 8.83 10.00
CA ASP A 31 -11.34 9.00 8.98
C ASP A 31 -10.75 8.99 7.54
N TYR A 32 -9.56 9.56 7.35
CA TYR A 32 -8.90 9.59 6.04
C TYR A 32 -8.26 8.25 5.62
N LEU A 33 -8.08 7.28 6.54
CA LEU A 33 -7.29 6.05 6.28
C LEU A 33 -7.71 5.27 5.04
N ARG A 34 -9.00 5.30 4.69
CA ARG A 34 -9.55 4.54 3.55
C ARG A 34 -9.35 5.25 2.22
N ILE A 35 -9.43 6.58 2.20
CA ILE A 35 -9.54 7.39 0.98
C ILE A 35 -8.20 8.05 0.67
N ASP A 36 -7.59 8.71 1.67
CA ASP A 36 -6.32 9.43 1.53
C ASP A 36 -5.39 9.11 2.74
N PRO A 37 -4.74 7.94 2.75
CA PRO A 37 -3.82 7.57 3.81
C PRO A 37 -2.57 8.48 3.88
N SER A 38 -2.18 9.15 2.79
CA SER A 38 -1.14 10.18 2.85
C SER A 38 -1.58 11.36 3.71
N ARG A 39 -2.84 11.80 3.59
CA ARG A 39 -3.41 12.85 4.45
C ARG A 39 -3.46 12.42 5.91
N SER A 40 -3.81 11.16 6.19
CA SER A 40 -3.72 10.60 7.55
C SER A 40 -2.32 10.78 8.14
N LEU A 41 -1.26 10.46 7.39
CA LEU A 41 0.12 10.65 7.86
C LEU A 41 0.47 12.13 8.07
N THR A 42 0.03 13.02 7.21
CA THR A 42 0.24 14.47 7.40
C THR A 42 -0.37 14.95 8.72
N ILE A 43 -1.60 14.53 9.04
CA ILE A 43 -2.28 14.90 10.28
C ILE A 43 -1.54 14.31 11.49
N LEU A 44 -1.20 13.02 11.44
CA LEU A 44 -0.51 12.32 12.53
C LEU A 44 0.87 12.92 12.84
N ASN A 45 1.63 13.29 11.80
CA ASN A 45 2.96 13.89 11.95
C ASN A 45 2.91 15.34 12.47
N ALA A 46 1.76 16.01 12.36
CA ALA A 46 1.56 17.35 12.90
C ALA A 46 1.22 17.35 14.41
N ILE A 47 1.10 16.17 15.03
CA ILE A 47 0.85 16.07 16.48
C ILE A 47 2.20 16.09 17.21
N PRO A 48 2.48 17.12 18.03
CA PRO A 48 3.76 17.24 18.72
C PRO A 48 3.87 16.24 19.88
N HIS A 49 5.11 15.92 20.26
CA HIS A 49 5.46 15.18 21.48
C HIS A 49 4.64 13.88 21.70
N ILE A 50 4.74 12.92 20.76
CA ILE A 50 4.06 11.61 20.87
C ILE A 50 4.33 10.93 22.22
N HIS A 51 5.55 11.06 22.76
CA HIS A 51 5.93 10.50 24.07
C HIS A 51 5.21 11.11 25.28
N ALA A 52 4.62 12.31 25.14
CA ALA A 52 3.82 12.96 26.18
C ALA A 52 2.33 12.57 26.13
N MET A 53 1.92 11.79 25.12
CA MET A 53 0.54 11.30 25.01
C MET A 53 0.25 10.21 26.04
N THR A 54 -1.04 10.05 26.38
CA THR A 54 -1.50 8.90 27.17
C THR A 54 -1.26 7.57 26.41
N ASN A 55 -1.15 6.45 27.12
CA ASN A 55 -1.02 5.13 26.50
C ASN A 55 -2.13 4.85 25.47
N ALA A 56 -3.37 5.26 25.76
CA ALA A 56 -4.49 5.08 24.83
C ALA A 56 -4.30 5.88 23.52
N GLN A 57 -3.87 7.14 23.63
CA GLN A 57 -3.57 7.98 22.47
C GLN A 57 -2.38 7.44 21.66
N GLN A 58 -1.31 6.98 22.32
CA GLN A 58 -0.16 6.37 21.63
C GLN A 58 -0.59 5.13 20.84
N VAL A 59 -1.36 4.22 21.45
CA VAL A 59 -1.85 3.02 20.76
C VAL A 59 -2.75 3.39 19.57
N ARG A 60 -3.67 4.34 19.72
CA ARG A 60 -4.52 4.82 18.62
C ARG A 60 -3.68 5.42 17.48
N TRP A 61 -2.74 6.30 17.82
CA TRP A 61 -1.84 6.95 16.87
C TRP A 61 -1.06 5.91 16.07
N HIS A 62 -0.41 4.95 16.73
CA HIS A 62 0.40 3.94 16.05
C HIS A 62 -0.42 3.00 15.19
N ILE A 63 -1.64 2.64 15.61
CA ILE A 63 -2.53 1.82 14.76
C ILE A 63 -2.97 2.61 13.52
N ALA A 64 -3.28 3.90 13.65
CA ALA A 64 -3.61 4.75 12.51
C ALA A 64 -2.40 4.92 11.56
N ALA A 65 -1.22 5.22 12.11
CA ALA A 65 0.04 5.35 11.38
C ALA A 65 0.39 4.06 10.63
N MET A 66 0.32 2.91 11.29
CA MET A 66 0.52 1.58 10.71
C MET A 66 -0.43 1.34 9.52
N ARG A 67 -1.72 1.64 9.68
CA ARG A 67 -2.72 1.47 8.61
C ARG A 67 -2.48 2.39 7.42
N ALA A 68 -2.05 3.62 7.66
CA ALA A 68 -1.71 4.59 6.63
C ALA A 68 -0.38 4.25 5.93
N ALA A 69 0.56 3.64 6.65
CA ALA A 69 1.87 3.22 6.16
C ALA A 69 1.78 2.09 5.11
N VAL A 70 0.80 1.20 5.21
CA VAL A 70 0.61 0.08 4.26
C VAL A 70 0.45 0.56 2.80
N PRO A 71 -0.55 1.40 2.46
CA PRO A 71 -0.74 1.87 1.09
C PRO A 71 0.33 2.86 0.64
N THR A 72 0.91 3.64 1.55
CA THR A 72 2.01 4.60 1.27
C THR A 72 3.38 3.91 1.20
N GLY A 73 3.45 2.60 1.39
CA GLY A 73 4.73 1.88 1.34
C GLY A 73 5.75 2.32 2.40
N ASN A 74 5.33 3.01 3.47
CA ASN A 74 6.21 3.43 4.54
C ASN A 74 6.51 2.25 5.48
N ASN A 75 7.33 1.32 4.99
CA ASN A 75 7.65 0.06 5.65
C ASN A 75 8.33 0.27 7.01
N LYS A 76 9.13 1.35 7.15
CA LYS A 76 9.75 1.72 8.42
C LYS A 76 8.71 2.13 9.46
N LEU A 77 7.82 3.07 9.12
CA LEU A 77 6.75 3.48 10.04
C LEU A 77 5.82 2.32 10.41
N LEU A 78 5.55 1.42 9.46
CA LEU A 78 4.76 0.21 9.68
C LEU A 78 5.39 -0.67 10.77
N ILE A 79 6.68 -1.03 10.65
CA ILE A 79 7.34 -1.88 11.66
C ILE A 79 7.56 -1.16 12.99
N ASP A 80 7.98 0.10 12.96
CA ASP A 80 8.19 0.89 14.18
C ASP A 80 6.87 1.02 14.97
N SER A 81 5.74 1.21 14.27
CA SER A 81 4.42 1.26 14.91
C SER A 81 3.98 -0.09 15.45
N LEU A 82 4.28 -1.19 14.74
CA LEU A 82 4.03 -2.55 15.24
C LEU A 82 4.80 -2.80 16.54
N GLU A 83 6.09 -2.44 16.58
CA GLU A 83 6.92 -2.57 17.78
C GLU A 83 6.28 -1.86 18.98
N VAL A 84 5.79 -0.63 18.82
CA VAL A 84 5.13 0.10 19.92
C VAL A 84 3.80 -0.53 20.33
N VAL A 85 2.89 -0.82 19.39
CA VAL A 85 1.54 -1.31 19.76
C VAL A 85 1.58 -2.65 20.49
N PHE A 86 2.54 -3.51 20.19
CA PHE A 86 2.70 -4.79 20.89
C PHE A 86 3.21 -4.65 22.33
N HIS A 87 3.78 -3.52 22.74
CA HIS A 87 4.04 -3.26 24.17
C HIS A 87 2.73 -3.05 24.95
N HIS A 88 1.66 -2.66 24.27
CA HIS A 88 0.34 -2.42 24.84
C HIS A 88 -0.64 -3.56 24.56
N HIS A 89 -0.15 -4.78 24.36
CA HIS A 89 -0.94 -5.91 23.90
C HIS A 89 -2.09 -6.36 24.82
N LYS A 90 -2.11 -5.88 26.07
CA LYS A 90 -3.21 -6.11 27.04
C LYS A 90 -4.26 -4.99 27.04
N HIS A 91 -4.03 -3.90 26.33
CA HIS A 91 -4.92 -2.75 26.32
C HIS A 91 -6.21 -3.08 25.54
N PRO A 92 -7.41 -2.69 26.00
CA PRO A 92 -8.67 -3.00 25.32
C PRO A 92 -8.73 -2.56 23.86
N TYR A 93 -8.18 -1.38 23.54
CA TYR A 93 -8.09 -0.90 22.16
C TYR A 93 -7.16 -1.75 21.28
N PHE A 94 -6.09 -2.34 21.84
CA PHE A 94 -5.25 -3.27 21.10
C PHE A 94 -6.07 -4.52 20.73
N ILE A 95 -6.78 -5.09 21.71
CA ILE A 95 -7.60 -6.30 21.51
C ILE A 95 -8.70 -6.04 20.47
N ASP A 96 -9.41 -4.91 20.55
CA ASP A 96 -10.41 -4.51 19.55
C ASP A 96 -9.81 -4.38 18.14
N LYS A 97 -8.54 -3.98 18.03
CA LYS A 97 -7.82 -3.82 16.76
C LYS A 97 -6.90 -5.00 16.40
N LEU A 98 -6.96 -6.11 17.13
CA LEU A 98 -6.04 -7.25 16.98
C LEU A 98 -5.94 -7.73 15.52
N VAL A 99 -7.08 -7.85 14.84
CA VAL A 99 -7.15 -8.27 13.44
C VAL A 99 -6.39 -7.30 12.53
N SER A 100 -6.53 -5.98 12.75
CA SER A 100 -5.84 -4.97 11.94
C SER A 100 -4.33 -4.97 12.21
N ILE A 101 -3.92 -5.18 13.47
CA ILE A 101 -2.51 -5.20 13.89
C ILE A 101 -1.81 -6.43 13.31
N THR A 102 -2.37 -7.62 13.52
CA THR A 102 -1.84 -8.89 12.99
C THR A 102 -1.88 -8.95 11.46
N SER A 103 -2.89 -8.37 10.82
CA SER A 103 -2.89 -8.21 9.35
C SER A 103 -1.79 -7.23 8.90
N GLY A 104 -1.54 -6.15 9.64
CA GLY A 104 -0.47 -5.20 9.36
C GLY A 104 0.91 -5.85 9.44
N ALA A 105 1.16 -6.65 10.49
CA ALA A 105 2.35 -7.46 10.64
C ALA A 105 2.52 -8.43 9.46
N GLY A 106 1.48 -9.16 9.08
CA GLY A 106 1.51 -10.07 7.93
C GLY A 106 1.86 -9.37 6.61
N ILE A 107 1.32 -8.16 6.38
CA ILE A 107 1.65 -7.36 5.20
C ILE A 107 3.12 -6.94 5.21
N TRP A 108 3.64 -6.49 6.36
CA TRP A 108 5.04 -6.12 6.48
C TRP A 108 5.95 -7.32 6.21
N LEU A 109 5.71 -8.44 6.89
CA LEU A 109 6.47 -9.69 6.76
C LEU A 109 6.52 -10.15 5.31
N ARG A 110 5.37 -10.14 4.63
CA ARG A 110 5.23 -10.52 3.23
C ARG A 110 6.04 -9.63 2.28
N LYS A 111 6.12 -8.32 2.56
CA LYS A 111 6.92 -7.37 1.75
C LYS A 111 8.43 -7.50 1.99
N HIS A 112 8.84 -8.13 3.08
CA HIS A 112 10.24 -8.35 3.44
C HIS A 112 10.62 -9.84 3.35
N ASP A 113 9.85 -10.60 2.57
CA ASP A 113 10.11 -12.01 2.22
C ASP A 113 10.08 -13.02 3.39
N TYR A 114 9.54 -12.63 4.55
CA TYR A 114 9.25 -13.54 5.67
C TYR A 114 7.93 -14.30 5.41
N LEU A 115 7.84 -15.03 4.29
CA LEU A 115 6.56 -15.55 3.78
C LEU A 115 5.87 -16.55 4.72
N GLN A 116 6.62 -17.43 5.39
CA GLN A 116 6.04 -18.37 6.36
C GLN A 116 5.50 -17.63 7.60
N ASP A 117 6.18 -16.58 8.05
CA ASP A 117 5.72 -15.78 9.20
C ASP A 117 4.55 -14.86 8.83
N ALA A 118 4.53 -14.35 7.59
CA ALA A 118 3.37 -13.67 7.05
C ALA A 118 2.13 -14.59 7.05
N GLN A 119 2.31 -15.87 6.71
CA GLN A 119 1.23 -16.86 6.77
C GLN A 119 0.66 -16.99 8.18
N LEU A 120 1.52 -17.22 9.19
CA LEU A 120 1.11 -17.32 10.59
C LEU A 120 0.36 -16.06 11.04
N SER A 121 0.85 -14.89 10.65
CA SER A 121 0.22 -13.61 10.99
C SER A 121 -1.16 -13.44 10.37
N PHE A 122 -1.34 -13.83 9.10
CA PHE A 122 -2.63 -13.77 8.42
C PHE A 122 -3.62 -14.82 8.92
N GLU A 123 -3.16 -16.04 9.21
CA GLU A 123 -3.98 -17.09 9.81
C GLU A 123 -4.47 -16.69 11.20
N CYS A 124 -3.59 -16.08 12.01
CA CYS A 124 -3.99 -15.55 13.30
C CYS A 124 -5.03 -14.44 13.16
N SER A 125 -4.79 -13.50 12.25
CA SER A 125 -5.75 -12.44 11.93
C SER A 125 -7.10 -13.01 11.48
N TYR A 126 -7.09 -14.10 10.70
CA TYR A 126 -8.30 -14.77 10.21
C TYR A 126 -9.06 -15.48 11.33
N LYS A 127 -8.36 -16.14 12.25
CA LYS A 127 -8.93 -16.79 13.45
C LYS A 127 -9.74 -15.79 14.29
N HIS A 128 -9.21 -14.59 14.47
CA HIS A 128 -9.86 -13.53 15.26
C HIS A 128 -10.77 -12.60 14.43
N ALA A 129 -10.99 -12.87 13.15
CA ALA A 129 -11.86 -12.05 12.32
C ALA A 129 -13.32 -12.10 12.81
N ILE A 130 -13.87 -10.94 13.18
CA ILE A 130 -15.20 -10.83 13.80
C ILE A 130 -16.33 -10.63 12.80
N ASN A 131 -16.03 -10.36 11.53
CA ASN A 131 -17.05 -10.15 10.50
C ASN A 131 -16.57 -10.53 9.09
N GLU A 132 -17.54 -10.68 8.18
CA GLU A 132 -17.30 -11.07 6.78
C GLU A 132 -16.42 -10.06 6.03
N ARG A 133 -16.48 -8.77 6.38
CA ARG A 133 -15.62 -7.75 5.77
C ARG A 133 -14.15 -8.00 6.09
N GLN A 134 -13.82 -8.34 7.34
CA GLN A 134 -12.48 -8.70 7.74
C GLN A 134 -12.03 -10.00 7.08
N ARG A 135 -12.86 -11.05 7.12
CA ARG A 135 -12.57 -12.33 6.45
C ARG A 135 -12.30 -12.16 4.96
N LEU A 136 -13.06 -11.31 4.28
CA LEU A 136 -12.87 -10.99 2.87
C LEU A 136 -11.52 -10.29 2.62
N THR A 137 -11.19 -9.27 3.43
CA THR A 137 -9.90 -8.57 3.30
C THR A 137 -8.72 -9.51 3.56
N LEU A 138 -8.85 -10.41 4.54
CA LEU A 138 -7.81 -11.40 4.86
C LEU A 138 -7.70 -12.50 3.82
N THR A 139 -8.82 -12.92 3.21
CA THR A 139 -8.81 -13.85 2.07
C THR A 139 -8.00 -13.27 0.91
N ASN A 140 -8.15 -11.97 0.64
CA ASN A 140 -7.33 -11.27 -0.35
C ASN A 140 -5.84 -11.24 0.04
N SER A 141 -5.50 -10.98 1.31
CA SER A 141 -4.11 -11.02 1.79
C SER A 141 -3.49 -12.42 1.69
N LEU A 142 -4.24 -13.47 2.03
CA LEU A 142 -3.81 -14.86 1.87
C LEU A 142 -3.62 -15.24 0.41
N ALA A 143 -4.44 -14.71 -0.51
CA ALA A 143 -4.29 -14.93 -1.94
C ALA A 143 -3.01 -14.26 -2.50
N LEU A 144 -2.70 -13.04 -2.05
CA LEU A 144 -1.43 -12.37 -2.38
C LEU A 144 -0.22 -13.16 -1.86
N LEU A 145 -0.31 -13.69 -0.64
CA LEU A 145 0.74 -14.54 -0.08
C LEU A 145 0.90 -15.84 -0.88
N ALA A 146 -0.20 -16.52 -1.23
CA ALA A 146 -0.16 -17.73 -2.06
C ALA A 146 0.52 -17.47 -3.42
N ARG A 147 0.22 -16.33 -4.05
CA ARG A 147 0.91 -15.89 -5.27
C ARG A 147 2.42 -15.75 -5.07
N GLN A 148 2.88 -15.13 -3.98
CA GLN A 148 4.32 -14.99 -3.72
C GLN A 148 5.00 -16.30 -3.34
N LEU A 149 4.27 -17.24 -2.72
CA LEU A 149 4.70 -18.62 -2.51
C LEU A 149 4.70 -19.46 -3.80
N ASN A 150 4.38 -18.86 -4.95
CA ASN A 150 4.24 -19.52 -6.25
C ASN A 150 3.12 -20.59 -6.30
N ASP A 151 2.17 -20.54 -5.37
CA ASP A 151 0.97 -21.37 -5.36
C ASP A 151 -0.19 -20.62 -6.04
N LEU A 152 -0.10 -20.52 -7.37
CA LEU A 152 -1.05 -19.76 -8.19
C LEU A 152 -2.45 -20.36 -8.17
N GLU A 153 -2.57 -21.68 -8.09
CA GLU A 153 -3.88 -22.36 -8.03
C GLU A 153 -4.61 -22.01 -6.74
N LYS A 154 -3.93 -22.04 -5.58
CA LYS A 154 -4.50 -21.57 -4.33
C LYS A 154 -4.84 -20.09 -4.38
N ALA A 155 -3.97 -19.26 -4.97
CA ALA A 155 -4.22 -17.82 -5.11
C ALA A 155 -5.51 -17.56 -5.93
N LYS A 156 -5.68 -18.23 -7.08
CA LYS A 156 -6.89 -18.14 -7.91
C LYS A 156 -8.13 -18.59 -7.16
N ALA A 157 -8.09 -19.74 -6.48
CA ALA A 157 -9.22 -20.24 -5.71
C ALA A 157 -9.66 -19.25 -4.61
N LEU A 158 -8.69 -18.66 -3.90
CA LEU A 158 -8.96 -17.63 -2.90
C LEU A 158 -9.56 -16.35 -3.52
N TYR A 159 -9.07 -15.90 -4.68
CA TYR A 159 -9.65 -14.75 -5.38
C TYR A 159 -11.07 -15.00 -5.89
N VAL A 160 -11.36 -16.20 -6.42
CA VAL A 160 -12.73 -16.57 -6.82
C VAL A 160 -13.68 -16.51 -5.63
N LYS A 161 -13.27 -17.08 -4.48
CA LYS A 161 -14.04 -17.00 -3.24
C LYS A 161 -14.23 -15.55 -2.79
N ALA A 162 -13.16 -14.76 -2.75
CA ALA A 162 -13.21 -13.35 -2.35
C ALA A 162 -14.12 -12.53 -3.29
N LYS A 163 -14.07 -12.77 -4.60
CA LYS A 163 -14.90 -12.09 -5.61
C LYS A 163 -16.38 -12.36 -5.39
N LYS A 164 -16.75 -13.62 -5.13
CA LYS A 164 -18.12 -14.00 -4.79
C LYS A 164 -18.62 -13.28 -3.55
N MET A 165 -17.84 -13.29 -2.47
CA MET A 165 -18.18 -12.59 -1.21
C MET A 165 -18.30 -11.08 -1.42
N ALA A 166 -17.38 -10.47 -2.17
CA ALA A 166 -17.38 -9.04 -2.44
C ALA A 166 -18.61 -8.59 -3.26
N ARG A 167 -19.06 -9.41 -4.23
CA ARG A 167 -20.31 -9.16 -4.97
C ARG A 167 -21.54 -9.23 -4.07
N LEU A 168 -21.64 -10.28 -3.26
CA LEU A 168 -22.77 -10.46 -2.34
C LEU A 168 -22.89 -9.31 -1.32
N ALA A 169 -21.77 -8.72 -0.92
CA ALA A 169 -21.71 -7.64 0.05
C ALA A 169 -21.63 -6.23 -0.56
N ASP A 170 -21.85 -6.08 -1.87
CA ASP A 170 -21.71 -4.83 -2.66
C ASP A 170 -20.42 -4.04 -2.33
N ARG A 171 -19.29 -4.75 -2.22
CA ARG A 171 -17.99 -4.16 -1.89
C ARG A 171 -17.20 -3.81 -3.15
N LYS A 172 -17.65 -2.76 -3.86
CA LYS A 172 -17.03 -2.27 -5.11
C LYS A 172 -15.51 -2.02 -4.98
N ASN A 173 -15.07 -1.46 -3.85
CA ASN A 173 -13.65 -1.22 -3.60
C ASN A 173 -12.82 -2.52 -3.49
N LEU A 174 -13.39 -3.60 -2.93
CA LEU A 174 -12.72 -4.90 -2.82
C LEU A 174 -12.75 -5.65 -4.16
N LEU A 175 -13.81 -5.48 -4.96
CA LEU A 175 -13.84 -5.99 -6.32
C LEU A 175 -12.70 -5.43 -7.17
N ALA A 176 -12.46 -4.11 -7.13
CA ALA A 176 -11.34 -3.50 -7.86
C ALA A 176 -9.97 -4.04 -7.42
N ILE A 177 -9.78 -4.31 -6.12
CA ILE A 177 -8.56 -4.95 -5.60
C ILE A 177 -8.40 -6.36 -6.16
N ILE A 178 -9.47 -7.15 -6.14
CA ILE A 178 -9.44 -8.53 -6.61
C ILE A 178 -9.16 -8.58 -8.12
N GLU A 179 -9.83 -7.74 -8.93
CA GLU A 179 -9.55 -7.64 -10.37
C GLU A 179 -8.07 -7.31 -10.61
N ASN A 180 -7.51 -6.32 -9.91
CA ASN A 180 -6.10 -5.97 -10.06
C ASN A 180 -5.17 -7.17 -9.77
N ASN A 181 -5.46 -7.93 -8.73
CA ASN A 181 -4.61 -9.05 -8.36
C ASN A 181 -4.79 -10.27 -9.29
N GLN A 182 -6.00 -10.50 -9.80
CA GLN A 182 -6.24 -11.50 -10.85
C GLN A 182 -5.50 -11.12 -12.14
N GLY A 183 -5.43 -9.83 -12.47
CA GLY A 183 -4.62 -9.34 -13.59
C GLY A 183 -3.13 -9.61 -13.42
N MET A 184 -2.58 -9.46 -12.21
CA MET A 184 -1.18 -9.83 -11.92
C MET A 184 -0.92 -11.32 -12.11
N ILE A 185 -1.85 -12.20 -11.69
CA ILE A 185 -1.72 -13.64 -11.92
C ILE A 185 -1.77 -13.93 -13.42
N ALA A 186 -2.76 -13.38 -14.15
CA ALA A 186 -2.86 -13.58 -15.58
C ALA A 186 -1.59 -13.12 -16.32
N LEU A 187 -0.99 -12.00 -15.89
CA LEU A 187 0.27 -11.51 -16.42
C LEU A 187 1.44 -12.46 -16.17
N GLU A 188 1.54 -13.02 -14.95
CA GLU A 188 2.57 -14.01 -14.59
C GLU A 188 2.43 -15.34 -15.34
N GLU A 189 1.21 -15.68 -15.75
CA GLU A 189 0.92 -16.85 -16.58
C GLU A 189 1.08 -16.59 -18.08
N GLY A 190 1.49 -15.36 -18.46
CA GLY A 190 1.63 -14.95 -19.86
C GLY A 190 0.30 -14.72 -20.58
N ASN A 191 -0.84 -14.76 -19.88
CA ASN A 191 -2.15 -14.44 -20.45
C ASN A 191 -2.37 -12.91 -20.48
N ILE A 192 -1.67 -12.26 -21.39
CA ILE A 192 -1.58 -10.79 -21.45
C ILE A 192 -2.95 -10.14 -21.73
N THR A 193 -3.76 -10.73 -22.60
CA THR A 193 -5.11 -10.22 -22.92
C THR A 193 -6.03 -10.26 -21.70
N LEU A 194 -6.00 -11.34 -20.92
CA LEU A 194 -6.80 -11.44 -19.71
C LEU A 194 -6.28 -10.48 -18.61
N ALA A 195 -4.96 -10.31 -18.51
CA ALA A 195 -4.36 -9.32 -17.62
C ALA A 195 -4.86 -7.90 -17.94
N GLU A 196 -4.89 -7.52 -19.22
CA GLU A 196 -5.42 -6.23 -19.67
C GLU A 196 -6.87 -6.02 -19.21
N GLN A 197 -7.74 -7.01 -19.44
CA GLN A 197 -9.16 -6.95 -19.06
C GLN A 197 -9.32 -6.71 -17.56
N HIS A 198 -8.58 -7.48 -16.75
CA HIS A 198 -8.58 -7.35 -15.30
C HIS A 198 -8.08 -5.97 -14.83
N PHE A 199 -6.96 -5.47 -15.37
CA PHE A 199 -6.43 -4.16 -14.96
C PHE A 199 -7.33 -3.01 -15.40
N ARG A 200 -7.99 -3.08 -16.56
CA ARG A 200 -9.00 -2.09 -16.98
C ARG A 200 -10.20 -2.07 -16.02
N ALA A 201 -10.73 -3.24 -15.67
CA ALA A 201 -11.82 -3.37 -14.70
C ALA A 201 -11.43 -2.82 -13.32
N ALA A 202 -10.20 -3.11 -12.87
CA ALA A 202 -9.66 -2.58 -11.62
C ALA A 202 -9.53 -1.05 -11.64
N LEU A 203 -8.96 -0.47 -12.71
CA LEU A 203 -8.77 0.96 -12.83
C LEU A 203 -10.11 1.71 -12.80
N ALA A 204 -11.09 1.26 -13.58
CA ALA A 204 -12.44 1.81 -13.57
C ALA A 204 -13.09 1.69 -12.18
N GLY A 205 -12.93 0.55 -11.52
CA GLY A 205 -13.43 0.33 -10.16
C GLY A 205 -12.80 1.28 -9.13
N TYR A 206 -11.49 1.54 -9.22
CA TYR A 206 -10.79 2.47 -8.32
C TYR A 206 -11.09 3.94 -8.59
N GLN A 207 -11.37 4.31 -9.83
CA GLN A 207 -11.87 5.64 -10.19
C GLN A 207 -13.26 5.87 -9.59
N ASN A 208 -14.17 4.91 -9.73
CA ASN A 208 -15.53 5.01 -9.18
C ASN A 208 -15.62 5.14 -7.65
N VAL A 209 -14.55 4.82 -6.91
CA VAL A 209 -14.52 4.91 -5.44
C VAL A 209 -13.43 5.87 -4.92
N ASP A 210 -12.87 6.69 -5.80
CA ASP A 210 -11.85 7.71 -5.50
C ASP A 210 -10.64 7.19 -4.70
N LYS A 211 -10.24 5.93 -4.94
CA LYS A 211 -9.12 5.32 -4.22
C LYS A 211 -7.81 5.53 -4.96
N ARG A 212 -7.12 6.64 -4.63
CA ARG A 212 -5.86 7.07 -5.27
C ARG A 212 -4.80 5.96 -5.40
N SER A 213 -4.46 5.29 -4.30
CA SER A 213 -3.46 4.19 -4.31
C SER A 213 -3.81 3.03 -5.24
N GLY A 214 -5.11 2.76 -5.40
CA GLY A 214 -5.63 1.75 -6.31
C GLY A 214 -5.51 2.18 -7.77
N GLN A 215 -5.87 3.43 -8.08
CA GLN A 215 -5.72 4.00 -9.42
C GLN A 215 -4.28 3.95 -9.90
N ILE A 216 -3.31 4.30 -9.04
CA ILE A 216 -1.87 4.18 -9.35
C ILE A 216 -1.50 2.74 -9.64
N SER A 217 -1.90 1.80 -8.78
CA SER A 217 -1.54 0.38 -8.94
C SER A 217 -2.09 -0.21 -10.24
N ALA A 218 -3.38 0.00 -10.53
CA ALA A 218 -3.99 -0.50 -11.75
C ALA A 218 -3.47 0.22 -13.00
N GLY A 219 -3.22 1.52 -12.92
CA GLY A 219 -2.63 2.31 -14.01
C GLY A 219 -1.23 1.82 -14.38
N VAL A 220 -0.33 1.66 -13.39
CA VAL A 220 1.03 1.14 -13.60
C VAL A 220 1.00 -0.28 -14.17
N ASN A 221 0.13 -1.15 -13.65
CA ASN A 221 0.00 -2.51 -14.17
C ASN A 221 -0.54 -2.56 -15.61
N LEU A 222 -1.48 -1.68 -15.94
CA LEU A 222 -2.03 -1.57 -17.29
C LEU A 222 -1.00 -0.98 -18.27
N LEU A 223 -0.18 -0.02 -17.83
CA LEU A 223 0.98 0.48 -18.59
C LEU A 223 1.98 -0.66 -18.88
N PHE A 224 2.21 -1.56 -17.93
CA PHE A 224 3.02 -2.76 -18.15
C PHE A 224 2.49 -3.59 -19.31
N VAL A 225 1.20 -3.89 -19.29
CA VAL A 225 0.54 -4.65 -20.36
C VAL A 225 0.65 -3.94 -21.71
N PHE A 226 0.47 -2.61 -21.75
CA PHE A 226 0.65 -1.84 -22.99
C PHE A 226 2.07 -1.86 -23.53
N VAL A 227 3.10 -1.89 -22.67
CA VAL A 227 4.50 -2.07 -23.09
C VAL A 227 4.71 -3.45 -23.73
N ILE A 228 4.21 -4.51 -23.10
CA ILE A 228 4.33 -5.89 -23.63
C ILE A 228 3.63 -6.01 -25.00
N GLN A 229 2.43 -5.46 -25.12
CA GLN A 229 1.62 -5.56 -26.33
C GLN A 229 1.92 -4.46 -27.37
N GLN A 230 2.88 -3.57 -27.10
CA GLN A 230 3.23 -2.46 -27.99
C GLN A 230 2.07 -1.49 -28.29
N GLN A 231 1.18 -1.28 -27.33
CA GLN A 231 0.03 -0.37 -27.47
C GLN A 231 0.41 1.08 -27.17
N TRP A 232 1.19 1.72 -28.05
CA TRP A 232 1.79 3.05 -27.84
C TRP A 232 0.78 4.15 -27.53
N ILE A 233 -0.29 4.23 -28.31
CA ILE A 233 -1.34 5.24 -28.13
C ILE A 233 -1.99 5.09 -26.74
N ASN A 234 -2.24 3.85 -26.32
CA ASN A 234 -2.84 3.58 -25.01
C ASN A 234 -1.86 3.89 -23.87
N PHE A 235 -0.57 3.56 -24.04
CA PHE A 235 0.47 3.91 -23.09
C PHE A 235 0.56 5.43 -22.90
N GLN A 236 0.70 6.19 -23.98
CA GLN A 236 0.83 7.66 -23.91
C GLN A 236 -0.38 8.31 -23.24
N ARG A 237 -1.60 7.83 -23.56
CA ARG A 237 -2.85 8.35 -22.95
C ARG A 237 -2.93 8.08 -21.45
N LEU A 238 -2.48 6.90 -21.00
CA LEU A 238 -2.58 6.49 -19.60
C LEU A 238 -1.40 6.97 -18.73
N TYR A 239 -0.24 7.19 -19.34
CA TYR A 239 1.00 7.50 -18.63
C TYR A 239 0.86 8.76 -17.79
N ARG A 240 0.50 9.90 -18.40
CA ARG A 240 0.47 11.19 -17.71
C ARG A 240 -0.51 11.23 -16.53
N PRO A 241 -1.77 10.76 -16.65
CA PRO A 241 -2.66 10.66 -15.49
C PRO A 241 -2.11 9.78 -14.36
N THR A 242 -1.49 8.65 -14.70
CA THR A 242 -0.91 7.72 -13.72
C THR A 242 0.30 8.35 -13.01
N GLU A 243 1.16 9.03 -13.77
CA GLU A 243 2.35 9.71 -13.26
C GLU A 243 1.99 10.83 -12.29
N ILE A 244 1.01 11.68 -12.62
CA ILE A 244 0.57 12.76 -11.73
C ILE A 244 0.11 12.19 -10.37
N LEU A 245 -0.69 11.12 -10.39
CA LEU A 245 -1.14 10.47 -9.16
C LEU A 245 0.03 9.85 -8.40
N ALA A 246 0.96 9.20 -9.09
CA ALA A 246 2.13 8.56 -8.48
C ALA A 246 3.11 9.57 -7.87
N GLN A 247 3.31 10.74 -8.48
CA GLN A 247 4.15 11.81 -7.94
C GLN A 247 3.52 12.44 -6.69
N ALA A 248 2.18 12.59 -6.68
CA ALA A 248 1.45 13.16 -5.56
C ALA A 248 1.18 12.17 -4.41
N PHE A 249 1.60 10.91 -4.54
CA PHE A 249 1.35 9.87 -3.55
C PHE A 249 2.65 9.17 -3.15
N PRO A 250 3.04 9.20 -1.87
CA PRO A 250 4.32 8.63 -1.44
C PRO A 250 4.22 7.10 -1.52
N ASN A 251 4.78 6.51 -2.58
CA ASN A 251 4.97 5.06 -2.70
C ASN A 251 6.10 4.78 -3.69
N THR A 252 7.31 4.61 -3.16
CA THR A 252 8.53 4.43 -3.94
C THR A 252 8.46 3.22 -4.87
N ALA A 253 7.93 2.08 -4.41
CA ALA A 253 7.83 0.88 -5.25
C ALA A 253 7.00 1.09 -6.52
N LYS A 254 5.89 1.84 -6.42
CA LYS A 254 5.06 2.17 -7.60
C LYS A 254 5.75 3.18 -8.51
N GLN A 255 6.43 4.18 -7.95
CA GLN A 255 7.20 5.15 -8.72
C GLN A 255 8.38 4.46 -9.45
N SER A 256 9.05 3.52 -8.80
CA SER A 256 10.12 2.71 -9.38
C SER A 256 9.64 1.86 -10.54
N LEU A 257 8.49 1.18 -10.41
CA LEU A 257 7.92 0.42 -11.52
C LEU A 257 7.50 1.34 -12.68
N LEU A 258 6.92 2.51 -12.37
CA LEU A 258 6.56 3.50 -13.39
C LEU A 258 7.80 4.02 -14.15
N LEU A 259 8.93 4.24 -13.46
CA LEU A 259 10.20 4.62 -14.08
C LEU A 259 10.68 3.53 -15.05
N TRP A 260 10.68 2.27 -14.63
CA TRP A 260 11.02 1.14 -15.49
C TRP A 260 10.17 1.09 -16.76
N LEU A 261 8.86 1.30 -16.63
CA LEU A 261 7.93 1.28 -17.76
C LEU A 261 8.13 2.46 -18.71
N ASN A 262 8.30 3.67 -18.18
CA ASN A 262 8.53 4.85 -19.02
C ASN A 262 9.85 4.78 -19.77
N THR A 263 10.92 4.32 -19.10
CA THR A 263 12.22 4.15 -19.74
C THR A 263 12.16 3.07 -20.81
N ARG A 264 11.47 1.95 -20.55
CA ARG A 264 11.25 0.95 -21.59
C ARG A 264 10.46 1.50 -22.77
N PHE A 265 9.39 2.24 -22.53
CA PHE A 265 8.61 2.87 -23.59
C PHE A 265 9.46 3.80 -24.46
N ARG A 266 10.22 4.72 -23.84
CA ARG A 266 11.14 5.64 -24.55
C ARG A 266 12.20 4.90 -25.36
N HIS A 267 12.82 3.88 -24.77
CA HIS A 267 13.77 3.03 -25.48
C HIS A 267 13.16 2.38 -26.73
N MET A 268 11.91 1.92 -26.66
CA MET A 268 11.19 1.38 -27.82
C MET A 268 10.85 2.45 -28.88
N GLN A 269 10.90 3.74 -28.54
CA GLN A 269 10.79 4.85 -29.49
C GLN A 269 12.13 5.29 -30.10
N GLY A 270 13.23 4.63 -29.72
CA GLY A 270 14.58 4.92 -30.24
C GLY A 270 15.44 5.79 -29.32
N ASP A 271 14.96 6.17 -28.14
CA ASP A 271 15.78 6.91 -27.17
C ASP A 271 16.84 5.97 -26.56
N PRO A 272 18.15 6.28 -26.69
CA PRO A 272 19.18 5.45 -26.10
C PRO A 272 19.16 5.53 -24.56
N LEU A 273 19.50 4.44 -23.89
CA LEU A 273 19.63 4.42 -22.43
C LEU A 273 20.95 5.08 -22.00
N SER A 274 20.86 6.16 -21.21
CA SER A 274 22.05 6.80 -20.64
C SER A 274 22.61 6.05 -19.42
N GLU A 275 23.89 6.27 -19.09
CA GLU A 275 24.51 5.68 -17.90
C GLU A 275 23.79 6.09 -16.60
N GLN A 276 23.31 7.34 -16.54
CA GLN A 276 22.57 7.84 -15.38
C GLN A 276 21.20 7.16 -15.24
N GLU A 277 20.48 6.98 -16.35
CA GLU A 277 19.21 6.24 -16.34
C GLU A 277 19.43 4.78 -15.95
N ASN A 278 20.51 4.16 -16.44
CA ASN A 278 20.84 2.80 -16.04
C ASN A 278 21.05 2.69 -14.51
N LYS A 279 21.82 3.61 -13.90
CA LYS A 279 22.00 3.67 -12.44
C LYS A 279 20.66 3.87 -11.70
N MET A 280 19.78 4.72 -12.22
CA MET A 280 18.45 4.94 -11.66
C MET A 280 17.57 3.69 -11.74
N LEU A 281 17.63 2.95 -12.85
CA LEU A 281 16.90 1.70 -13.04
C LEU A 281 17.37 0.63 -12.05
N LEU A 282 18.68 0.50 -11.83
CA LEU A 282 19.23 -0.43 -10.84
C LEU A 282 18.74 -0.09 -9.42
N SER A 283 18.81 1.18 -9.03
CA SER A 283 18.26 1.61 -7.74
C SER A 283 16.75 1.36 -7.65
N ALA A 284 16.01 1.63 -8.72
CA ALA A 284 14.56 1.40 -8.76
C ALA A 284 14.19 -0.09 -8.69
N TYR A 285 15.02 -0.98 -9.23
CA TYR A 285 14.80 -2.42 -9.17
C TYR A 285 14.84 -2.95 -7.73
N ASP A 286 15.74 -2.42 -6.89
CA ASP A 286 15.83 -2.77 -5.47
C ASP A 286 14.57 -2.32 -4.70
N GLN A 287 13.94 -1.22 -5.14
CA GLN A 287 12.74 -0.66 -4.51
C GLN A 287 11.42 -1.34 -4.92
N LEU A 288 11.45 -2.33 -5.83
CA LEU A 288 10.23 -3.04 -6.25
C LEU A 288 9.61 -3.87 -5.10
N ASP A 289 8.28 -3.96 -5.12
CA ASP A 289 7.46 -4.50 -4.00
C ASP A 289 7.78 -5.96 -3.62
N ASP A 290 8.01 -6.82 -4.61
CA ASP A 290 8.23 -8.26 -4.39
C ASP A 290 8.99 -8.93 -5.53
N GLU A 291 9.47 -10.16 -5.28
CA GLU A 291 10.26 -10.97 -6.21
C GLU A 291 9.51 -11.33 -7.51
N ARG A 292 8.18 -11.40 -7.48
CA ARG A 292 7.36 -11.69 -8.66
C ARG A 292 7.30 -10.48 -9.58
N VAL A 293 7.14 -9.27 -9.02
CA VAL A 293 7.24 -8.02 -9.80
C VAL A 293 8.66 -7.86 -10.37
N ARG A 294 9.70 -8.12 -9.57
CA ARG A 294 11.08 -8.12 -10.07
C ARG A 294 11.26 -9.10 -11.23
N ALA A 295 10.67 -10.30 -11.14
CA ALA A 295 10.76 -11.30 -12.21
C ALA A 295 10.10 -10.81 -13.52
N LEU A 296 8.93 -10.18 -13.43
CA LEU A 296 8.28 -9.55 -14.59
C LEU A 296 9.15 -8.45 -15.20
N VAL A 297 9.75 -7.58 -14.38
CA VAL A 297 10.66 -6.51 -14.86
C VAL A 297 11.89 -7.10 -15.53
N THR A 298 12.51 -8.12 -14.95
CA THR A 298 13.64 -8.85 -15.54
C THR A 298 13.26 -9.43 -16.91
N GLN A 299 12.13 -10.13 -16.97
CA GLN A 299 11.70 -10.88 -18.15
C GLN A 299 11.27 -9.97 -19.31
N HIS A 300 10.51 -8.91 -19.02
CA HIS A 300 9.83 -8.13 -20.06
C HIS A 300 10.44 -6.75 -20.33
N LEU A 301 11.23 -6.21 -19.39
CA LEU A 301 11.75 -4.84 -19.52
C LEU A 301 13.28 -4.84 -19.61
N ALA A 302 13.97 -5.36 -18.61
CA ALA A 302 15.43 -5.22 -18.48
C ALA A 302 16.20 -5.88 -19.62
N GLY A 303 15.88 -7.14 -19.94
CA GLY A 303 16.57 -7.88 -21.00
C GLY A 303 16.44 -7.25 -22.39
N ALA A 304 15.35 -6.50 -22.65
CA ALA A 304 15.11 -5.84 -23.92
C ALA A 304 15.72 -4.42 -24.02
N MET A 305 16.41 -3.98 -22.95
CA MET A 305 17.16 -2.72 -22.87
C MET A 305 18.64 -2.97 -22.54
N ASP A 306 19.10 -4.22 -22.58
CA ASP A 306 20.46 -4.63 -22.21
C ASP A 306 20.89 -4.17 -20.80
N VAL A 307 19.93 -4.07 -19.87
CA VAL A 307 20.22 -3.71 -18.47
C VAL A 307 20.61 -4.95 -17.69
N GLU A 308 21.88 -5.00 -17.27
CA GLU A 308 22.39 -6.06 -16.40
C GLU A 308 21.87 -5.91 -14.97
N LEU A 309 21.00 -6.82 -14.56
CA LEU A 309 20.45 -6.84 -13.20
C LEU A 309 21.36 -7.62 -12.23
N PRO A 310 21.39 -7.24 -10.94
CA PRO A 310 22.13 -7.98 -9.93
C PRO A 310 21.73 -9.46 -9.90
N LYS A 311 22.72 -10.37 -9.83
CA LYS A 311 22.47 -11.81 -9.70
C LYS A 311 21.71 -12.06 -8.40
N ARG A 312 20.57 -12.76 -8.49
CA ARG A 312 19.79 -13.14 -7.32
C ARG A 312 20.53 -14.19 -6.50
N ILE A 313 20.71 -13.92 -5.21
CA ILE A 313 21.10 -14.93 -4.24
C ILE A 313 19.81 -15.49 -3.66
N THR A 314 19.46 -16.73 -4.00
CA THR A 314 18.38 -17.46 -3.32
C THR A 314 18.81 -17.71 -1.88
N SER A 315 18.34 -16.89 -0.95
CA SER A 315 18.56 -17.11 0.48
C SER A 315 17.60 -18.18 0.99
N LYS A 316 18.04 -18.92 2.02
CA LYS A 316 17.15 -19.84 2.74
C LYS A 316 16.00 -19.05 3.36
N PRO A 317 14.81 -19.67 3.55
CA PRO A 317 13.70 -19.03 4.25
C PRO A 317 14.16 -18.42 5.57
N VAL A 318 14.08 -17.09 5.68
CA VAL A 318 14.47 -16.36 6.89
C VAL A 318 13.25 -16.28 7.80
N ARG A 319 13.45 -16.55 9.09
CA ARG A 319 12.40 -16.40 10.10
C ARG A 319 12.51 -15.03 10.76
N PHE A 320 11.37 -14.39 10.96
CA PHE A 320 11.30 -13.10 11.62
C PHE A 320 11.50 -13.27 13.13
N ASN A 321 12.51 -12.58 13.67
CA ASN A 321 12.87 -12.68 15.07
C ASN A 321 12.66 -11.33 15.79
N ARG A 322 11.54 -11.24 16.51
CA ARG A 322 11.21 -10.17 17.46
C ARG A 322 10.44 -10.78 18.64
N PRO A 323 10.71 -10.37 19.89
CA PRO A 323 10.00 -10.92 21.06
C PRO A 323 8.48 -10.81 20.98
N TRP A 324 7.95 -9.70 20.45
CA TRP A 324 6.51 -9.51 20.31
C TRP A 324 5.87 -10.46 19.29
N PHE A 325 6.63 -10.94 18.31
CA PHE A 325 6.11 -11.79 17.25
C PHE A 325 5.80 -13.21 17.73
N GLU A 326 6.42 -13.66 18.84
CA GLU A 326 6.04 -14.93 19.48
C GLU A 326 4.56 -14.98 19.84
N LYS A 327 3.98 -13.86 20.26
CA LYS A 327 2.55 -13.77 20.59
C LYS A 327 1.67 -13.93 19.34
N VAL A 328 2.11 -13.42 18.19
CA VAL A 328 1.42 -13.60 16.92
C VAL A 328 1.47 -15.06 16.47
N LYS A 329 2.63 -15.72 16.63
CA LYS A 329 2.80 -17.14 16.30
C LYS A 329 1.94 -18.06 17.16
N GLN A 330 1.85 -17.78 18.47
CA GLN A 330 1.01 -18.54 19.39
C GLN A 330 -0.49 -18.31 19.10
N CYS A 331 -0.84 -17.10 18.66
CA CYS A 331 -2.21 -16.69 18.35
C CYS A 331 -3.22 -17.03 19.46
N ASP A 332 -2.82 -16.76 20.70
CA ASP A 332 -3.63 -16.93 21.90
C ASP A 332 -3.85 -15.55 22.53
N TRP A 333 -5.01 -14.96 22.23
CA TRP A 333 -5.35 -13.57 22.48
C TRP A 333 -6.73 -13.40 23.09
#